data_AF-A0A380FKR4-F1
#
_entry.id   AF-A0A380FKR4-F1
#
_cell.length_a   1.000
_cell.length_b   1.000
_cell.length_c   1.000
_cell.angle_alpha   90.00
_cell.angle_beta   90.00
_cell.angle_gamma   90.00
#
_symmetry.space_group_name_H-M   'P 1'
#
loop_
_entity.id
_entity.type
_entity.pdbx_description
1 polymer ?
#
loop_
_entity_poly.entity_id
_entity_poly.type
_entity_poly.pdbx_seq_one_letter_code
_entity_poly.pdbx_strand_id
1 'polypeptide(L)'
;MAYEYEKDIPGFLEGIESEHPLDLSKEIKEVQEVYRKAKAWNTLKEILMKEYPEVSHLAHVSNGEGERGEMSKHGEVLEHMDKLDGTNEFSNLLSDLGDE
;
A
#
# COMPACT_ATOMS: atom_id res chain seq x y z
N MET A 1 -10.49 10.59 -3.96
CA MET A 1 -10.58 10.96 -5.40
C MET A 1 -9.23 10.76 -6.12
N ALA A 2 -8.53 9.64 -5.91
CA ALA A 2 -7.19 9.40 -6.46
C ALA A 2 -7.16 8.50 -7.73
N TYR A 3 -8.30 7.93 -8.13
CA TYR A 3 -8.32 6.76 -9.03
C TYR A 3 -8.37 7.05 -10.54
N GLU A 4 -8.58 8.30 -10.97
CA GLU A 4 -8.65 8.60 -12.41
C GLU A 4 -7.27 8.84 -13.03
N TYR A 5 -6.33 9.45 -12.30
CA TYR A 5 -5.00 9.77 -12.82
C TYR A 5 -4.08 8.57 -13.01
N GLU A 6 -4.24 7.49 -12.24
CA GLU A 6 -3.35 6.33 -12.30
C GLU A 6 -3.49 5.51 -13.60
N LYS A 7 -4.65 5.56 -14.26
CA LYS A 7 -4.88 4.92 -15.56
C LYS A 7 -4.24 5.69 -16.72
N ASP A 8 -3.99 6.98 -16.53
CA ASP A 8 -3.52 7.87 -17.59
C ASP A 8 -1.99 7.94 -17.69
N ILE A 9 -1.27 7.61 -16.62
CA ILE A 9 0.21 7.66 -16.59
C ILE A 9 0.84 6.72 -17.62
N PRO A 10 0.43 5.44 -17.76
CA PRO A 10 1.01 4.54 -18.76
C PRO A 10 0.80 5.05 -20.20
N GLY A 11 -0.38 5.57 -20.51
CA GLY A 11 -0.70 6.12 -21.84
C GLY A 11 0.02 7.44 -22.12
N PHE A 12 0.21 8.27 -21.10
CA PHE A 12 1.00 9.50 -21.21
C PHE A 12 2.48 9.23 -21.52
N LEU A 13 3.08 8.23 -20.86
CA LEU A 13 4.48 7.85 -21.08
C LEU A 13 4.72 7.28 -22.49
N GLU A 14 3.76 6.51 -23.02
CA GLU A 14 3.82 5.98 -24.39
C GLU A 14 3.76 7.09 -25.45
N GLY A 15 2.99 8.15 -25.19
CA GLY A 15 2.95 9.35 -26.05
C GLY A 15 4.28 10.10 -26.11
N ILE A 16 4.98 10.24 -24.97
CA ILE A 16 6.27 10.97 -24.88
C ILE A 16 7.36 10.31 -25.72
N GLU A 17 7.44 8.97 -25.77
CA GLU A 17 8.42 8.24 -26.59
C GLU A 17 8.27 8.52 -28.09
N SER A 18 7.06 8.89 -28.55
CA SER A 18 6.77 9.06 -29.97
C SER A 18 7.04 10.47 -30.53
N GLU A 19 7.10 11.50 -29.67
CA GLU A 19 7.08 12.91 -30.10
C GLU A 19 8.39 13.69 -29.86
N HIS A 20 9.38 13.15 -29.13
CA HIS A 20 10.57 13.91 -28.72
C HIS A 20 11.86 13.58 -29.50
N PRO A 21 12.66 14.60 -29.90
CA PRO A 21 13.99 14.42 -30.51
C PRO A 21 15.11 14.10 -29.49
N LEU A 22 14.79 14.00 -28.20
CA LEU A 22 15.71 13.66 -27.11
C LEU A 22 15.40 12.23 -26.62
N ASP A 23 16.42 11.41 -26.44
CA ASP A 23 16.27 10.06 -25.88
C ASP A 23 15.95 10.14 -24.37
N LEU A 24 14.66 10.03 -24.04
CA LEU A 24 14.12 9.99 -22.68
C LEU A 24 13.75 8.56 -22.24
N SER A 25 14.16 7.55 -23.01
CA SER A 25 13.77 6.15 -22.77
C SER A 25 14.23 5.62 -21.41
N LYS A 26 15.31 6.19 -20.87
CA LYS A 26 15.82 5.85 -19.54
C LYS A 26 14.89 6.39 -18.45
N GLU A 27 14.56 7.67 -18.50
CA GLU A 27 13.68 8.34 -17.54
C GLU A 27 12.29 7.71 -17.55
N ILE A 28 11.77 7.37 -18.73
CA ILE A 28 10.47 6.69 -18.88
C ILE A 28 10.50 5.31 -18.23
N LYS A 29 11.57 4.53 -18.43
CA LYS A 29 11.74 3.23 -17.74
C LYS A 29 11.82 3.38 -16.22
N GLU A 30 12.56 4.37 -15.73
CA GLU A 30 12.67 4.64 -14.30
C GLU A 30 11.30 4.97 -13.69
N VAL A 31 10.51 5.84 -14.34
CA VAL A 31 9.15 6.18 -13.89
C VAL A 31 8.23 4.96 -13.92
N GLN A 32 8.27 4.14 -14.98
CA GLN A 32 7.48 2.91 -15.05
C GLN A 32 7.85 1.92 -13.94
N GLU A 33 9.13 1.79 -13.61
CA GLU A 33 9.59 0.91 -12.54
C GLU A 33 9.12 1.39 -11.16
N VAL A 34 9.22 2.69 -10.89
CA VAL A 34 8.72 3.29 -9.65
C VAL A 34 7.21 3.09 -9.52
N TYR A 35 6.44 3.31 -10.60
CA TYR A 35 5.00 3.10 -10.60
C TYR A 35 4.62 1.64 -10.29
N ARG A 36 5.33 0.66 -10.88
CA ARG A 36 5.09 -0.76 -10.58
C ARG A 36 5.36 -1.10 -9.12
N LYS A 37 6.44 -0.57 -8.55
CA LYS A 37 6.78 -0.77 -7.12
C LYS A 37 5.73 -0.14 -6.20
N ALA A 38 5.30 1.10 -6.50
CA ALA A 38 4.24 1.78 -5.74
C ALA A 38 2.92 1.01 -5.78
N LYS A 39 2.55 0.48 -6.94
CA LYS A 39 1.34 -0.35 -7.07
C LYS A 39 1.42 -1.64 -6.25
N ALA A 40 2.56 -2.34 -6.31
CA ALA A 40 2.76 -3.56 -5.52
C ALA A 40 2.74 -3.27 -4.00
N TRP A 41 3.32 -2.14 -3.59
CA TRP A 41 3.27 -1.65 -2.21
C TRP A 41 1.82 -1.42 -1.74
N ASN A 42 1.00 -0.70 -2.53
CA ASN A 42 -0.39 -0.45 -2.19
C ASN A 42 -1.21 -1.73 -2.09
N THR A 43 -1.03 -2.68 -3.02
CA THR A 43 -1.71 -3.99 -2.95
C THR A 43 -1.33 -4.76 -1.68
N LEU A 44 -0.06 -4.74 -1.29
CA LEU A 44 0.37 -5.41 -0.04
C LEU A 44 -0.27 -4.77 1.18
N LYS A 45 -0.32 -3.43 1.23
CA LYS A 45 -0.96 -2.69 2.32
C LYS A 45 -2.44 -3.01 2.42
N GLU A 46 -3.16 -3.02 1.31
CA GLU A 46 -4.60 -3.37 1.25
C GLU A 46 -4.87 -4.79 1.78
N ILE A 47 -4.04 -5.77 1.42
CA ILE A 47 -4.18 -7.15 1.90
C ILE A 47 -4.00 -7.21 3.41
N LEU A 48 -2.92 -6.62 3.93
CA LEU A 48 -2.62 -6.61 5.37
C LEU A 48 -3.70 -5.87 6.17
N MET A 49 -4.20 -4.73 5.67
CA MET A 49 -5.29 -4.00 6.32
C MET A 49 -6.59 -4.80 6.38
N LYS A 50 -6.85 -5.67 5.39
CA LYS A 50 -8.02 -6.53 5.37
C LYS A 50 -7.90 -7.73 6.31
N GLU A 51 -6.70 -8.31 6.41
CA GLU A 51 -6.44 -9.47 7.28
C GLU A 51 -6.33 -9.06 8.76
N TYR A 52 -5.87 -7.84 9.05
CA TYR A 52 -5.62 -7.37 10.42
C TYR A 52 -6.84 -7.49 11.36
N PRO A 53 -8.06 -7.07 10.99
CA PRO A 53 -9.26 -7.25 11.83
C PRO A 53 -9.60 -8.72 12.09
N GLU A 54 -9.40 -9.61 11.10
CA GLU A 54 -9.68 -11.04 11.24
C GLU A 54 -8.72 -11.68 12.26
N VAL A 55 -7.42 -11.40 12.13
CA VAL A 55 -6.40 -11.87 13.08
C VAL A 55 -6.61 -11.27 14.47
N SER A 56 -7.01 -10.00 14.56
CA SER A 56 -7.34 -9.35 15.83
C SER A 56 -8.51 -10.01 16.54
N HIS A 57 -9.60 -10.29 15.80
CA HIS A 57 -10.75 -11.00 16.34
C HIS A 57 -10.40 -12.43 16.80
N LEU A 58 -9.64 -13.16 15.99
CA LEU A 58 -9.14 -14.50 16.33
C LEU A 58 -8.28 -14.49 17.59
N ALA A 59 -7.34 -13.55 17.70
CA ALA A 59 -6.48 -13.39 18.88
C ALA A 59 -7.27 -13.06 20.16
N HIS A 60 -8.37 -12.32 20.02
CA HIS A 60 -9.28 -12.00 21.12
C HIS A 60 -10.12 -13.22 21.54
N VAL A 61 -10.66 -13.98 20.58
CA VAL A 61 -11.55 -15.13 20.84
C VAL A 61 -10.78 -16.38 21.29
N SER A 62 -9.62 -16.65 20.69
CA SER A 62 -8.85 -17.87 20.98
C SER A 62 -8.01 -17.77 22.26
N ASN A 63 -7.70 -16.54 22.72
CA ASN A 63 -6.66 -16.27 23.73
C ASN A 63 -5.31 -16.94 23.40
N GLY A 64 -5.08 -17.29 22.14
CA GLY A 64 -3.86 -17.96 21.69
C GLY A 64 -2.70 -16.98 21.54
N GLU A 65 -1.54 -17.35 22.08
CA GLU A 65 -0.31 -16.55 21.98
C GLU A 65 0.20 -16.47 20.54
N GLY A 66 -0.12 -17.45 19.68
CA GLY A 66 0.28 -17.48 18.28
C GLY A 66 -0.40 -16.39 17.45
N GLU A 67 -1.72 -16.29 17.56
CA GLU A 67 -2.56 -15.32 16.86
C GLU A 67 -2.26 -13.89 17.33
N ARG A 68 -1.96 -13.71 18.63
CA ARG A 68 -1.47 -12.42 19.17
C ARG A 68 -0.12 -12.03 18.57
N GLY A 69 0.79 -12.98 18.42
CA GLY A 69 2.09 -12.74 17.78
C GLY A 69 1.96 -12.35 16.32
N GLU A 70 1.02 -12.97 15.60
CA GLU A 70 0.71 -12.63 14.21
C GLU A 70 0.09 -11.24 14.09
N MET A 71 -0.87 -10.90 14.95
CA MET A 71 -1.47 -9.56 15.03
C MET A 71 -0.43 -8.46 15.28
N SER A 72 0.50 -8.69 16.22
CA SER A 72 1.57 -7.74 16.54
C SER A 72 2.45 -7.45 15.32
N LYS A 73 2.85 -8.50 14.60
CA LYS A 73 3.69 -8.35 13.39
C LYS A 73 2.97 -7.60 12.27
N HIS A 74 1.69 -7.91 12.02
CA HIS A 74 0.90 -7.20 11.02
C HIS A 74 0.76 -5.72 11.38
N GLY A 75 0.54 -5.42 12.67
CA GLY A 75 0.44 -4.04 13.15
C GLY A 75 1.75 -3.26 13.01
N GLU A 76 2.89 -3.84 13.38
CA GLU A 76 4.20 -3.21 13.22
C GLU A 76 4.50 -2.87 11.75
N VAL A 77 4.19 -3.80 10.85
CA VAL A 77 4.39 -3.61 9.41
C VAL A 77 3.49 -2.49 8.88
N LEU A 78 2.20 -2.50 9.22
CA LEU A 78 1.26 -1.48 8.77
C LEU A 78 1.60 -0.08 9.32
N GLU A 79 2.05 0.02 10.58
CA GLU A 79 2.52 1.28 11.15
C GLU A 79 3.79 1.80 10.45
N HIS A 80 4.70 0.91 10.07
CA HIS A 80 5.87 1.29 9.27
C HIS A 80 5.49 1.71 7.86
N MET A 81 4.47 1.08 7.27
CA MET A 81 3.94 1.47 5.96
C MET A 81 3.39 2.90 6.00
N ASP A 82 2.53 3.22 6.97
CA ASP A 82 1.99 4.57 7.21
C ASP A 82 3.11 5.63 7.34
N LYS A 83 4.19 5.31 8.08
CA LYS A 83 5.34 6.24 8.22
C LYS A 83 6.09 6.46 6.91
N LEU A 84 6.22 5.43 6.08
CA LEU A 84 6.98 5.47 4.83
C LEU A 84 6.21 6.13 3.69
N ASP A 85 4.90 5.90 3.61
CA ASP A 85 4.03 6.54 2.61
C ASP A 85 3.50 7.90 3.06
N GLY A 86 3.67 8.25 4.35
CA GLY A 86 3.21 9.52 4.92
C GLY A 86 1.69 9.56 5.13
N THR A 87 1.04 8.41 5.20
CA THR A 87 -0.39 8.26 5.45
C THR A 87 -0.65 7.86 6.91
N ASN A 88 -1.93 7.87 7.31
CA ASN A 88 -2.36 7.45 8.65
C ASN A 88 -3.48 6.39 8.52
N GLU A 89 -3.47 5.60 7.46
CA GLU A 89 -4.58 4.68 7.14
C GLU A 89 -4.72 3.58 8.19
N PHE A 90 -3.61 3.00 8.64
CA PHE A 90 -3.63 2.01 9.71
C PHE A 90 -3.93 2.63 11.08
N SER A 91 -3.39 3.82 11.34
CA SER A 91 -3.68 4.56 12.59
C SER A 91 -5.18 4.89 12.73
N ASN A 92 -5.83 5.26 11.62
CA ASN A 92 -7.27 5.47 11.57
C ASN A 92 -8.03 4.16 11.82
N LEU A 93 -7.62 3.06 11.17
CA LEU A 93 -8.22 1.73 11.38
C LEU A 93 -8.16 1.29 12.85
N LEU A 94 -7.02 1.51 13.53
CA LEU A 94 -6.88 1.20 14.96
C LEU A 94 -7.81 2.04 15.84
N SER A 95 -8.02 3.31 15.47
CA SER A 95 -8.93 4.20 16.20
C SER A 95 -10.38 3.72 16.05
N ASP A 96 -10.80 3.36 14.84
CA ASP A 96 -12.14 2.83 14.56
C ASP A 96 -12.41 1.51 15.30
N LEU A 97 -11.40 0.66 15.46
CA LEU A 97 -11.49 -0.60 16.22
C LEU A 97 -11.51 -0.40 17.75
N GLY A 98 -11.00 0.73 18.25
CA GLY A 98 -10.87 1.04 19.68
C GLY A 98 -12.07 1.79 20.27
N ASP A 99 -12.99 2.27 19.43
CA ASP A 99 -14.17 3.06 19.84
C ASP A 99 -15.43 2.19 20.13
N GLU A 100 -15.28 0.86 20.32
CA GLU A 100 -16.33 -0.07 20.81
C GLU A 100 -16.28 -0.36 22.33
#